data_AF-A0A7S3GWR8-F1
#
_entry.id   AF-A0A7S3GWR8-F1
#
_cell.length_a   1.000
_cell.length_b   1.000
_cell.length_c   1.000
_cell.angle_alpha   90.00
_cell.angle_beta   90.00
_cell.angle_gamma   90.00
#
_symmetry.space_group_name_H-M   'P 1'
#
loop_
_entity.id
_entity.type
_entity.pdbx_description
1 polymer ?
#
loop_
_entity_poly.entity_id
_entity_poly.type
_entity_poly.pdbx_seq_one_letter_code
_entity_poly.pdbx_strand_id
1 'polypeptide(L)'
;CQPVLFIAGLAAVEVLRESKREVVDRPQAMAGLSLGEYTAICAAGVLEFEDCLRLVKLRAEAMQEATELAPQGMASVAGLDRQTLERLCAEARAADSSVETPVCQIANVLFPSGFVCAGTKSTIDVLCEKALAARALQARAIKAGGAFHSPLMKPASDRLSQALDEALPRMKPPRCCIYFNLTGKKVMPGTNPKEFVDYMKKQLTSEVLWEQTIKQMIMDQVKDFYEVGPLKQIKAMIKRIDQDAFKRTENVSV
;
A
#
# COMPACT_ATOMS: atom_id res chain seq x y z
N CYS A 1 -6.40 1.36 -13.07
CA CYS A 1 -5.64 0.31 -13.81
C CYS A 1 -5.06 -0.79 -12.90
N GLN A 2 -5.72 -1.19 -11.79
CA GLN A 2 -5.12 -2.15 -10.85
C GLN A 2 -4.88 -3.56 -11.43
N PRO A 3 -5.80 -4.15 -12.23
CA PRO A 3 -5.55 -5.47 -12.83
C PRO A 3 -4.27 -5.53 -13.67
N VAL A 4 -3.96 -4.46 -14.41
CA VAL A 4 -2.74 -4.39 -15.24
C VAL A 4 -1.48 -4.44 -14.38
N LEU A 5 -1.45 -3.69 -13.28
CA LEU A 5 -0.31 -3.70 -12.36
C LEU A 5 -0.12 -5.06 -11.68
N PHE A 6 -1.22 -5.73 -11.31
CA PHE A 6 -1.17 -7.09 -10.76
C PHE A 6 -0.61 -8.10 -11.76
N ILE A 7 -1.10 -8.09 -13.00
CA ILE A 7 -0.61 -8.98 -14.07
C ILE A 7 0.87 -8.68 -14.37
N ALA A 8 1.25 -7.41 -14.52
CA ALA A 8 2.62 -7.01 -14.76
C ALA A 8 3.56 -7.44 -13.62
N GLY A 9 3.12 -7.34 -12.37
CA GLY A 9 3.88 -7.82 -11.21
C GLY A 9 4.12 -9.33 -11.24
N LEU A 10 3.11 -10.13 -11.59
CA LEU A 10 3.27 -11.57 -11.73
C LEU A 10 4.10 -11.96 -12.97
N ALA A 11 3.96 -11.24 -14.08
CA ALA A 11 4.84 -11.42 -15.23
C ALA A 11 6.31 -11.14 -14.85
N ALA A 12 6.57 -10.14 -14.00
CA ALA A 12 7.91 -9.83 -13.51
C ALA A 12 8.46 -10.95 -12.62
N VAL A 13 7.60 -11.60 -11.84
CA VAL A 13 7.99 -12.80 -11.07
C VAL A 13 8.42 -13.93 -12.02
N GLU A 14 7.74 -14.13 -13.14
CA GLU A 14 8.13 -15.15 -14.12
C GLU A 14 9.41 -14.78 -14.89
N VAL A 15 9.61 -13.52 -15.26
CA VAL A 15 10.90 -13.02 -15.82
C VAL A 15 12.04 -13.23 -14.83
N LEU A 16 11.81 -12.96 -13.54
CA LEU A 16 12.81 -13.22 -12.49
C LEU A 16 13.10 -14.72 -12.36
N ARG A 17 12.11 -15.59 -12.59
CA ARG A 17 12.29 -17.05 -12.52
C ARG A 17 13.26 -17.55 -13.59
N GLU A 18 13.25 -16.96 -14.79
CA GLU A 18 14.16 -17.35 -15.88
C GLU A 18 15.63 -17.09 -15.53
N SER A 19 15.92 -15.98 -14.83
CA SER A 19 17.29 -15.58 -14.49
C SER A 19 17.74 -16.02 -13.10
N LYS A 20 16.81 -16.13 -12.14
CA LYS A 20 17.07 -16.37 -10.72
C LYS A 20 16.02 -17.28 -10.10
N ARG A 21 15.85 -18.47 -10.67
CA ARG A 21 14.86 -19.47 -10.24
C ARG A 21 14.82 -19.71 -8.72
N GLU A 22 15.97 -19.84 -8.06
CA GLU A 22 16.03 -20.10 -6.61
C GLU A 22 15.37 -18.99 -5.77
N VAL A 23 15.52 -17.72 -6.20
CA VAL A 23 14.90 -16.56 -5.53
C VAL A 23 13.38 -16.66 -5.56
N VAL A 24 12.82 -17.14 -6.67
CA VAL A 24 11.37 -17.26 -6.87
C VAL A 24 10.80 -18.54 -6.27
N ASP A 25 11.56 -19.65 -6.32
CA ASP A 25 11.12 -20.94 -5.80
C ASP A 25 11.21 -21.00 -4.25
N ARG A 26 12.14 -20.24 -3.64
CA ARG A 26 12.37 -20.24 -2.18
C ARG A 26 12.56 -18.82 -1.60
N PRO A 27 11.61 -17.89 -1.80
CA PRO A 27 11.73 -16.55 -1.26
C PRO A 27 11.65 -16.59 0.27
N GLN A 28 12.49 -15.81 0.94
CA GLN A 28 12.41 -15.64 2.40
C GLN A 28 11.14 -14.91 2.81
N ALA A 29 10.77 -13.88 2.03
CA ALA A 29 9.61 -13.05 2.29
C ALA A 29 9.08 -12.36 1.03
N MET A 30 7.81 -11.97 1.08
CA MET A 30 7.18 -11.10 0.10
C MET A 30 6.49 -9.92 0.80
N ALA A 31 6.47 -8.79 0.11
CA ALA A 31 5.75 -7.59 0.52
C ALA A 31 5.32 -6.85 -0.75
N GLY A 32 4.20 -6.13 -0.68
CA GLY A 32 3.81 -5.24 -1.75
C GLY A 32 3.07 -4.03 -1.23
N LEU A 33 3.22 -2.90 -1.90
CA LEU A 33 2.61 -1.64 -1.50
C LEU A 33 1.17 -1.55 -2.01
N SER A 34 0.20 -1.42 -1.10
CA SER A 34 -1.23 -1.32 -1.38
C SER A 34 -1.71 -2.48 -2.25
N LEU A 35 -2.02 -2.21 -3.52
CA LEU A 35 -2.35 -3.23 -4.53
C LEU A 35 -1.29 -4.34 -4.63
N GLY A 36 0.00 -4.00 -4.46
CA GLY A 36 1.08 -4.96 -4.52
C GLY A 36 0.94 -6.09 -3.48
N GLU A 37 0.22 -5.87 -2.37
CA GLU A 37 -0.05 -6.90 -1.37
C GLU A 37 -0.82 -8.09 -1.99
N TYR A 38 -1.72 -7.85 -2.93
CA TYR A 38 -2.43 -8.91 -3.67
C TYR A 38 -1.50 -9.68 -4.60
N THR A 39 -0.50 -9.00 -5.19
CA THR A 39 0.54 -9.64 -6.00
C THR A 39 1.41 -10.55 -5.12
N ALA A 40 1.82 -10.05 -3.95
CA ALA A 40 2.59 -10.81 -2.96
C ALA A 40 1.81 -12.03 -2.44
N ILE A 41 0.52 -11.88 -2.14
CA ILE A 41 -0.37 -12.97 -1.69
C ILE A 41 -0.50 -14.06 -2.77
N CYS A 42 -0.71 -13.66 -4.03
CA CYS A 42 -0.76 -14.60 -5.15
C CYS A 42 0.57 -15.33 -5.32
N ALA A 43 1.69 -14.61 -5.40
CA ALA A 43 3.02 -15.20 -5.58
C ALA A 43 3.43 -16.11 -4.39
N ALA A 44 2.99 -15.79 -3.17
CA ALA A 44 3.18 -16.62 -1.99
C ALA A 44 2.31 -17.89 -1.98
N GLY A 45 1.37 -18.04 -2.94
CA GLY A 45 0.52 -19.21 -3.10
C GLY A 45 -0.72 -19.23 -2.21
N VAL A 46 -1.11 -18.08 -1.63
CA VAL A 46 -2.30 -17.98 -0.77
C VAL A 46 -3.57 -18.08 -1.60
N LEU A 47 -3.58 -17.51 -2.80
CA LEU A 47 -4.69 -17.58 -3.75
C LEU A 47 -4.14 -17.83 -5.16
N GLU A 48 -4.93 -18.53 -5.96
CA GLU A 48 -4.65 -18.73 -7.37
C GLU A 48 -4.83 -17.43 -8.15
N PHE A 49 -4.21 -17.37 -9.33
CA PHE A 49 -4.18 -16.19 -10.18
C PHE A 49 -5.58 -15.62 -10.46
N GLU A 50 -6.53 -16.48 -10.85
CA GLU A 50 -7.88 -16.08 -11.24
C GLU A 50 -8.66 -15.46 -10.08
N ASP A 51 -8.51 -16.01 -8.87
CA ASP A 51 -9.18 -15.50 -7.68
C ASP A 51 -8.58 -14.16 -7.25
N CYS A 52 -7.26 -14.03 -7.26
CA CYS A 52 -6.61 -12.75 -7.02
C CYS A 52 -6.98 -11.69 -8.07
N LEU A 53 -7.03 -12.05 -9.36
CA LEU A 53 -7.41 -11.13 -10.43
C LEU A 53 -8.85 -10.64 -10.26
N ARG A 54 -9.79 -11.52 -9.89
CA ARG A 54 -11.18 -11.15 -9.58
C ARG A 54 -11.24 -10.17 -8.41
N LEU A 55 -10.53 -10.45 -7.32
CA LEU A 55 -10.47 -9.56 -6.15
C LEU A 55 -9.86 -8.20 -6.52
N VAL A 56 -8.78 -8.18 -7.30
CA VAL A 56 -8.12 -6.93 -7.75
C VAL A 56 -9.03 -6.13 -8.66
N LYS A 57 -9.76 -6.78 -9.58
CA LYS A 57 -10.75 -6.12 -10.44
C LYS A 57 -11.86 -5.48 -9.60
N LEU A 58 -12.48 -6.25 -8.71
CA LEU A 58 -13.53 -5.76 -7.81
C LEU A 58 -13.02 -4.60 -6.95
N ARG A 59 -11.83 -4.73 -6.37
CA ARG A 59 -11.17 -3.66 -5.60
C ARG A 59 -11.04 -2.38 -6.41
N ALA A 60 -10.61 -2.49 -7.67
CA ALA A 60 -10.45 -1.33 -8.55
C ALA A 60 -11.78 -0.63 -8.85
N GLU A 61 -12.81 -1.42 -9.20
CA GLU A 61 -14.15 -0.92 -9.53
C GLU A 61 -14.80 -0.28 -8.30
N ALA A 62 -14.77 -0.97 -7.15
CA ALA A 62 -15.35 -0.47 -5.91
C ALA A 62 -14.62 0.79 -5.41
N MET A 63 -13.30 0.88 -5.55
CA MET A 63 -12.56 2.09 -5.23
C MET A 63 -12.95 3.24 -6.15
N GLN A 64 -13.08 3.00 -7.46
CA GLN A 64 -13.48 4.01 -8.43
C GLN A 64 -14.88 4.56 -8.11
N GLU A 65 -15.87 3.69 -7.85
CA GLU A 65 -17.20 4.13 -7.45
C GLU A 65 -17.17 4.94 -6.14
N ALA A 66 -16.34 4.55 -5.16
CA ALA A 66 -16.18 5.33 -3.94
C ALA A 66 -15.56 6.71 -4.18
N THR A 67 -14.80 6.90 -5.25
CA THR A 67 -14.24 8.22 -5.59
C THR A 67 -15.28 9.19 -6.14
N GLU A 68 -16.36 8.66 -6.71
CA GLU A 68 -17.45 9.42 -7.35
C GLU A 68 -18.48 9.95 -6.34
N LEU A 69 -18.48 9.43 -5.11
CA LEU A 69 -19.43 9.82 -4.05
C LEU A 69 -19.24 11.26 -3.56
N ALA A 70 -18.01 11.76 -3.55
CA ALA A 70 -17.69 13.11 -3.07
C ALA A 70 -16.31 13.59 -3.58
N PRO A 71 -16.12 14.92 -3.74
CA PRO A 71 -14.80 15.49 -4.02
C PRO A 71 -13.77 15.13 -2.94
N GLN A 72 -12.73 14.43 -3.36
CA GLN A 72 -11.71 13.89 -2.48
C GLN A 72 -10.35 13.87 -3.17
N GLY A 73 -9.28 13.66 -2.41
CA GLY A 73 -7.94 13.65 -2.98
C GLY A 73 -6.87 13.15 -2.03
N MET A 74 -5.63 13.24 -2.51
CA MET A 74 -4.44 12.90 -1.76
C MET A 74 -3.35 13.95 -1.98
N ALA A 75 -2.47 14.10 -0.99
CA ALA A 75 -1.29 14.92 -1.08
C ALA A 75 -0.03 14.14 -0.68
N SER A 76 1.05 14.32 -1.43
CA SER A 76 2.37 13.87 -1.01
C SER A 76 3.00 14.95 -0.15
N VAL A 77 3.48 14.57 1.03
CA VAL A 77 4.13 15.47 1.99
C VAL A 77 5.48 14.90 2.39
N ALA A 78 6.54 15.72 2.36
CA ALA A 78 7.87 15.33 2.76
C ALA A 78 8.55 16.41 3.61
N GLY A 79 9.41 15.97 4.54
CA GLY A 79 10.23 16.86 5.37
C GLY A 79 9.61 17.32 6.68
N LEU A 80 8.46 16.77 7.07
CA LEU A 80 7.89 16.94 8.40
C LEU A 80 7.97 15.60 9.15
N ASP A 81 8.00 15.65 10.47
CA ASP A 81 7.80 14.47 11.30
C ASP A 81 6.31 14.07 11.35
N ARG A 82 6.03 12.82 11.75
CA ARG A 82 4.68 12.26 11.79
C ARG A 82 3.74 13.05 12.72
N GLN A 83 4.20 13.43 13.90
CA GLN A 83 3.38 14.11 14.91
C GLN A 83 2.95 15.50 14.44
N THR A 84 3.88 16.25 13.84
CA THR A 84 3.58 17.53 13.20
C THR A 84 2.54 17.35 12.09
N LEU A 85 2.71 16.35 11.20
CA LEU A 85 1.78 16.11 10.10
C LEU A 85 0.38 15.70 10.58
N GLU A 86 0.29 14.87 11.64
CA GLU A 86 -0.98 14.49 12.26
C GLU A 86 -1.73 15.71 12.83
N ARG A 87 -1.00 16.61 13.51
CA ARG A 87 -1.56 17.88 13.98
C ARG A 87 -2.08 18.74 12.82
N LEU A 88 -1.30 18.89 11.74
CA LEU A 88 -1.73 19.66 10.57
C LEU A 88 -2.95 19.04 9.88
N CYS A 89 -3.06 17.71 9.82
CA CYS A 89 -4.26 17.03 9.34
C CYS A 89 -5.48 17.38 10.21
N ALA A 90 -5.33 17.42 11.53
CA ALA A 90 -6.40 17.80 12.44
C ALA A 90 -6.83 19.27 12.27
N GLU A 91 -5.87 20.18 12.14
CA GLU A 91 -6.14 21.59 11.85
C GLU A 91 -6.83 21.78 10.50
N ALA A 92 -6.44 21.02 9.47
CA ALA A 92 -7.07 21.09 8.16
C ALA A 92 -8.55 20.66 8.21
N ARG A 93 -8.88 19.61 8.99
CA ARG A 93 -10.27 19.20 9.22
C ARG A 93 -11.05 20.28 9.99
N ALA A 94 -10.45 20.87 11.02
CA ALA A 94 -11.11 21.88 11.85
C ALA A 94 -11.35 23.21 11.11
N ALA A 95 -10.52 23.53 10.13
CA ALA A 95 -10.67 24.72 9.30
C ALA A 95 -11.71 24.56 8.18
N ASP A 96 -12.17 23.34 7.90
CA ASP A 96 -13.09 23.06 6.81
C ASP A 96 -14.53 23.00 7.30
N SER A 97 -15.29 24.05 6.98
CA SER A 97 -16.74 24.13 7.19
C SER A 97 -17.56 23.89 5.92
N SER A 98 -16.91 23.53 4.81
CA SER A 98 -17.55 23.36 3.49
C SER A 98 -18.21 21.99 3.30
N VAL A 99 -17.87 21.01 4.14
CA VAL A 99 -18.37 19.64 4.10
C VAL A 99 -18.82 19.18 5.49
N GLU A 100 -19.85 18.35 5.55
CA GLU A 100 -20.43 17.86 6.81
C GLU A 100 -19.45 16.96 7.60
N THR A 101 -18.65 16.16 6.88
CA THR A 101 -17.68 15.24 7.49
C THR A 101 -16.30 15.42 6.85
N PRO A 102 -15.49 16.40 7.30
CA PRO A 102 -14.16 16.62 6.77
C PRO A 102 -13.22 15.47 7.15
N VAL A 103 -12.54 14.90 6.16
CA VAL A 103 -11.56 13.82 6.35
C VAL A 103 -10.21 14.32 5.90
N CYS A 104 -9.16 14.13 6.70
CA CYS A 104 -7.77 14.36 6.30
C CYS A 104 -6.89 13.54 7.23
N GLN A 105 -6.14 12.57 6.73
CA GLN A 105 -5.26 11.74 7.56
C GLN A 105 -4.03 11.31 6.80
N ILE A 106 -3.02 10.80 7.50
CA ILE A 106 -1.94 10.04 6.87
C ILE A 106 -2.54 8.74 6.31
N ALA A 107 -2.22 8.45 5.06
CA ALA A 107 -2.69 7.32 4.30
C ALA A 107 -1.55 6.33 4.00
N ASN A 108 -0.34 6.86 3.78
CA ASN A 108 0.85 6.06 3.58
C ASN A 108 2.02 6.65 4.37
N VAL A 109 2.72 5.79 5.12
CA VAL A 109 4.02 6.07 5.74
C VAL A 109 5.07 5.39 4.87
N LEU A 110 5.68 6.15 3.95
CA LEU A 110 6.48 5.58 2.85
C LEU A 110 7.95 5.41 3.23
N PHE A 111 8.53 6.41 3.88
CA PHE A 111 9.92 6.46 4.30
C PHE A 111 10.08 7.59 5.35
N PRO A 112 11.24 7.72 6.02
CA PRO A 112 11.44 8.75 7.04
C PRO A 112 11.06 10.15 6.54
N SER A 113 10.13 10.79 7.25
CA SER A 113 9.57 12.11 6.88
C SER A 113 8.98 12.15 5.47
N GLY A 114 8.41 11.04 4.97
CA GLY A 114 7.80 10.90 3.65
C GLY A 114 6.46 10.21 3.73
N PHE A 115 5.41 10.98 3.44
CA PHE A 115 4.03 10.56 3.63
C PHE A 115 3.17 10.83 2.40
N VAL A 116 2.04 10.12 2.37
CA VAL A 116 0.88 10.54 1.59
C VAL A 116 -0.27 10.73 2.56
N CYS A 117 -0.98 11.84 2.44
CA CYS A 117 -2.20 12.12 3.17
C CYS A 117 -3.40 11.98 2.23
N ALA A 118 -4.55 11.57 2.75
CA ALA A 118 -5.78 11.38 2.01
C ALA A 118 -6.97 12.00 2.75
N GLY A 119 -7.92 12.55 2.01
CA GLY A 119 -9.02 13.30 2.60
C GLY A 119 -10.02 13.88 1.61
N THR A 120 -10.97 14.65 2.12
CA THR A 120 -11.83 15.50 1.31
C THR A 120 -10.99 16.51 0.54
N LYS A 121 -11.44 16.93 -0.65
CA LYS A 121 -10.60 17.76 -1.54
C LYS A 121 -10.17 19.07 -0.86
N SER A 122 -11.10 19.74 -0.19
CA SER A 122 -10.92 20.97 0.56
C SER A 122 -9.87 20.84 1.67
N THR A 123 -9.95 19.80 2.51
CA THR A 123 -8.96 19.62 3.59
C THR A 123 -7.56 19.30 3.07
N ILE A 124 -7.45 18.60 1.94
CA ILE A 124 -6.16 18.32 1.30
C ILE A 124 -5.49 19.59 0.78
N ASP A 125 -6.28 20.54 0.24
CA ASP A 125 -5.76 21.84 -0.20
C ASP A 125 -5.23 22.64 0.99
N VAL A 126 -6.03 22.74 2.07
CA VAL A 126 -5.63 23.40 3.33
C VAL A 126 -4.40 22.73 3.95
N LEU A 127 -4.33 21.40 3.93
CA LEU A 127 -3.17 20.65 4.43
C LEU A 127 -1.89 21.03 3.67
N CYS A 128 -1.96 21.14 2.34
CA CYS A 128 -0.79 21.50 1.53
C CYS A 128 -0.25 22.88 1.92
N GLU A 129 -1.12 23.88 2.05
CA GLU A 129 -0.75 25.23 2.47
C GLU A 129 -0.12 25.24 3.86
N LYS A 130 -0.77 24.58 4.83
CA LYS A 130 -0.29 24.47 6.21
C LYS A 130 1.05 23.75 6.30
N ALA A 131 1.24 22.67 5.55
CA ALA A 131 2.48 21.92 5.54
C ALA A 131 3.65 22.75 4.98
N LEU A 132 3.42 23.51 3.91
CA LEU A 132 4.43 24.44 3.37
C LEU A 132 4.76 25.56 4.37
N ALA A 133 3.75 26.15 5.03
CA ALA A 133 3.95 27.14 6.08
C ALA A 133 4.74 26.58 7.28
N ALA A 134 4.54 25.28 7.59
CA ALA A 134 5.30 24.54 8.59
C ALA A 134 6.69 24.09 8.12
N ARG A 135 7.18 24.58 6.98
CA ARG A 135 8.50 24.27 6.39
C ARG A 135 8.68 22.82 5.94
N ALA A 136 7.61 22.16 5.49
CA ALA A 136 7.74 20.93 4.73
C ALA A 136 8.65 21.15 3.51
N LEU A 137 9.52 20.18 3.21
CA LEU A 137 10.34 20.20 1.99
C LEU A 137 9.47 20.09 0.73
N GLN A 138 8.33 19.42 0.85
CA GLN A 138 7.35 19.28 -0.21
C GLN A 138 5.96 19.07 0.40
N ALA A 139 4.94 19.75 -0.11
CA ALA A 139 3.55 19.36 0.06
C ALA A 139 2.79 19.69 -1.22
N ARG A 140 2.22 18.67 -1.88
CA ARG A 140 1.48 18.85 -3.14
C ARG A 140 0.39 17.83 -3.29
N ALA A 141 -0.76 18.26 -3.82
CA ALA A 141 -1.78 17.34 -4.30
C ALA A 141 -1.20 16.41 -5.38
N ILE A 142 -1.55 15.14 -5.32
CA ILE A 142 -1.17 14.16 -6.34
C ILE A 142 -2.37 13.86 -7.25
N LYS A 143 -2.09 13.55 -8.52
CA LYS A 143 -3.11 13.06 -9.47
C LYS A 143 -3.50 11.62 -9.12
N ALA A 144 -4.16 11.45 -7.98
CA ALA A 144 -4.78 10.20 -7.56
C ALA A 144 -6.28 10.25 -7.89
N GLY A 145 -6.86 9.10 -8.24
CA GLY A 145 -8.28 9.00 -8.58
C GLY A 145 -9.23 9.25 -7.40
N GLY A 146 -8.74 9.27 -6.16
CA GLY A 146 -9.51 9.56 -4.94
C GLY A 146 -8.66 9.50 -3.66
N ALA A 147 -9.31 9.48 -2.49
CA ALA A 147 -8.66 9.48 -1.17
C ALA A 147 -8.45 8.06 -0.62
N PHE A 148 -7.55 7.31 -1.25
CA PHE A 148 -7.27 5.92 -0.88
C PHE A 148 -6.68 5.78 0.54
N HIS A 149 -6.85 4.62 1.18
CA HIS A 149 -6.33 4.37 2.54
C HIS A 149 -6.88 5.37 3.58
N SER A 150 -8.16 5.68 3.46
CA SER A 150 -8.88 6.62 4.32
C SER A 150 -10.32 6.15 4.60
N PRO A 151 -11.01 6.73 5.60
CA PRO A 151 -12.42 6.44 5.87
C PRO A 151 -13.34 6.61 4.66
N LEU A 152 -12.98 7.47 3.69
CA LEU A 152 -13.76 7.68 2.46
C LEU A 152 -13.83 6.42 1.57
N MET A 153 -12.92 5.46 1.77
CA MET A 153 -12.94 4.17 1.08
C MET A 153 -13.79 3.10 1.78
N LYS A 154 -14.55 3.44 2.82
CA LYS A 154 -15.40 2.47 3.53
C LYS A 154 -16.36 1.70 2.60
N PRO A 155 -17.06 2.34 1.63
CA PRO A 155 -17.91 1.61 0.69
C PRO A 155 -17.14 0.56 -0.14
N ALA A 156 -15.93 0.90 -0.57
CA ALA A 156 -15.06 -0.02 -1.30
C ALA A 156 -14.55 -1.16 -0.42
N SER A 157 -14.17 -0.86 0.82
CA SER A 157 -13.72 -1.83 1.83
C SER A 157 -14.83 -2.83 2.18
N ASP A 158 -16.09 -2.41 2.22
CA ASP A 158 -17.22 -3.31 2.52
C ASP A 158 -17.46 -4.33 1.41
N ARG A 159 -17.47 -3.87 0.15
CA ARG A 159 -17.58 -4.77 -1.03
C ARG A 159 -16.40 -5.74 -1.10
N LEU A 160 -15.19 -5.24 -0.90
CA LEU A 160 -13.99 -6.08 -0.89
C LEU A 160 -14.01 -7.10 0.27
N SER A 161 -14.52 -6.71 1.44
CA SER A 161 -14.60 -7.59 2.61
C SER A 161 -15.52 -8.79 2.36
N GLN A 162 -16.67 -8.56 1.73
CA GLN A 162 -17.58 -9.63 1.34
C GLN A 162 -16.91 -10.62 0.37
N ALA A 163 -16.25 -10.10 -0.67
CA ALA A 163 -15.55 -10.97 -1.63
C ALA A 163 -14.36 -11.72 -1.00
N LEU A 164 -13.69 -11.14 0.00
CA LEU A 164 -12.64 -11.83 0.76
C LEU A 164 -13.22 -12.95 1.63
N ASP A 165 -14.40 -12.76 2.22
CA ASP A 165 -15.11 -13.82 2.96
C ASP A 165 -15.50 -14.99 2.03
N GLU A 166 -15.97 -14.69 0.82
CA GLU A 166 -16.26 -15.70 -0.20
C GLU A 166 -15.00 -16.43 -0.73
N ALA A 167 -13.86 -15.75 -0.74
CA ALA A 167 -12.57 -16.31 -1.17
C ALA A 167 -11.86 -17.09 -0.06
N LEU A 168 -12.14 -16.79 1.21
CA LEU A 168 -11.45 -17.37 2.37
C LEU A 168 -11.40 -18.91 2.36
N PRO A 169 -12.46 -19.66 2.00
CA PRO A 169 -12.39 -21.12 1.92
C PRO A 169 -11.40 -21.67 0.88
N ARG A 170 -11.04 -20.86 -0.14
CA ARG A 170 -10.06 -21.21 -1.18
C ARG A 170 -8.64 -20.73 -0.86
N MET A 171 -8.48 -19.91 0.18
CA MET A 171 -7.17 -19.44 0.60
C MET A 171 -6.33 -20.59 1.19
N LYS A 172 -5.06 -20.63 0.81
CA LYS A 172 -4.08 -21.59 1.34
C LYS A 172 -3.11 -20.86 2.27
N PRO A 173 -2.50 -21.56 3.25
CA PRO A 173 -1.40 -20.99 4.02
C PRO A 173 -0.25 -20.51 3.11
N PRO A 174 0.39 -19.39 3.42
CA PRO A 174 1.46 -18.84 2.59
C PRO A 174 2.69 -19.74 2.60
N ARG A 175 3.40 -19.82 1.48
CA ARG A 175 4.64 -20.62 1.34
C ARG A 175 5.90 -19.93 1.91
N CYS A 176 5.84 -18.62 2.11
CA CYS A 176 6.91 -17.80 2.66
C CYS A 176 6.32 -16.71 3.58
N CYS A 177 7.16 -15.92 4.24
CA CYS A 177 6.66 -14.81 5.06
C CYS A 177 5.98 -13.76 4.18
N ILE A 178 4.83 -13.23 4.61
CA ILE A 178 4.17 -12.09 3.93
C ILE A 178 4.09 -10.93 4.90
N TYR A 179 4.57 -9.76 4.50
CA TYR A 179 4.44 -8.53 5.28
C TYR A 179 3.20 -7.75 4.87
N PHE A 180 2.33 -7.48 5.84
CA PHE A 180 1.09 -6.76 5.62
C PHE A 180 1.25 -5.27 5.91
N ASN A 181 0.67 -4.46 5.03
CA ASN A 181 0.75 -3.00 5.07
C ASN A 181 0.10 -2.41 6.32
N LEU A 182 -0.98 -3.06 6.80
CA LEU A 182 -1.74 -2.62 7.97
C LEU A 182 -0.90 -2.62 9.25
N THR A 183 -0.05 -3.62 9.44
CA THR A 183 0.67 -3.84 10.70
C THR A 183 2.17 -3.55 10.59
N GLY A 184 2.71 -3.52 9.37
CA GLY A 184 4.14 -3.47 9.13
C GLY A 184 4.88 -4.74 9.57
N LYS A 185 4.15 -5.83 9.88
CA LYS A 185 4.69 -7.09 10.42
C LYS A 185 4.43 -8.24 9.47
N LYS A 186 5.22 -9.31 9.64
CA LYS A 186 5.06 -10.55 8.87
C LYS A 186 4.00 -11.49 9.46
N VAL A 187 3.38 -12.23 8.56
CA VAL A 187 2.75 -13.52 8.81
C VAL A 187 3.74 -14.61 8.40
N MET A 188 3.81 -15.69 9.17
CA MET A 188 4.74 -16.81 8.94
C MET A 188 4.22 -17.76 7.86
N PRO A 189 5.11 -18.52 7.18
CA PRO A 189 4.68 -19.60 6.32
C PRO A 189 3.84 -20.61 7.11
N GLY A 190 2.81 -21.17 6.48
CA GLY A 190 1.91 -22.13 7.13
C GLY A 190 0.84 -21.53 8.04
N THR A 191 0.83 -20.20 8.28
CA THR A 191 -0.24 -19.54 9.06
C THR A 191 -1.60 -19.70 8.38
N ASN A 192 -2.65 -19.91 9.17
CA ASN A 192 -4.01 -20.06 8.66
C ASN A 192 -4.51 -18.71 8.09
N PRO A 193 -5.06 -18.67 6.86
CA PRO A 193 -5.62 -17.44 6.29
C PRO A 193 -6.63 -16.69 7.15
N LYS A 194 -7.36 -17.39 8.02
CA LYS A 194 -8.28 -16.78 9.00
C LYS A 194 -7.59 -15.80 9.96
N GLU A 195 -6.30 -15.97 10.19
CA GLU A 195 -5.52 -15.12 11.11
C GLU A 195 -5.14 -13.76 10.50
N PHE A 196 -5.14 -13.64 9.16
CA PHE A 196 -4.68 -12.43 8.49
C PHE A 196 -5.66 -11.85 7.45
N VAL A 197 -6.74 -12.55 7.09
CA VAL A 197 -7.72 -12.03 6.11
C VAL A 197 -8.31 -10.69 6.53
N ASP A 198 -8.48 -10.47 7.84
CA ASP A 198 -8.97 -9.19 8.38
C ASP A 198 -8.01 -8.03 8.12
N TYR A 199 -6.71 -8.28 7.91
CA TYR A 199 -5.76 -7.25 7.51
C TYR A 199 -6.07 -6.75 6.10
N MET A 200 -6.40 -7.68 5.19
CA MET A 200 -6.77 -7.36 3.80
C MET A 200 -8.10 -6.60 3.75
N LYS A 201 -9.09 -6.99 4.56
CA LYS A 201 -10.40 -6.31 4.65
C LYS A 201 -10.27 -4.84 5.06
N LYS A 202 -9.41 -4.57 6.04
CA LYS A 202 -9.16 -3.23 6.59
C LYS A 202 -8.19 -2.40 5.76
N GLN A 203 -7.50 -3.00 4.78
CA GLN A 203 -6.40 -2.36 4.04
C GLN A 203 -6.79 -1.03 3.39
N LEU A 204 -8.00 -0.94 2.80
CA LEU A 204 -8.43 0.25 2.06
C LEU A 204 -8.77 1.46 2.93
N THR A 205 -9.01 1.25 4.22
CA THR A 205 -9.40 2.30 5.18
C THR A 205 -8.33 2.58 6.22
N SER A 206 -7.21 1.87 6.14
CA SER A 206 -6.10 1.95 7.10
C SER A 206 -4.82 2.44 6.45
N GLU A 207 -3.91 2.96 7.26
CA GLU A 207 -2.58 3.37 6.81
C GLU A 207 -1.78 2.23 6.20
N VAL A 208 -1.00 2.55 5.18
CA VAL A 208 0.04 1.66 4.64
C VAL A 208 1.38 1.99 5.30
N LEU A 209 1.84 1.09 6.17
CA LEU A 209 3.06 1.24 6.96
C LEU A 209 4.31 0.73 6.21
N TRP A 210 4.55 1.26 5.01
CA TRP A 210 5.62 0.78 4.12
C TRP A 210 7.03 0.94 4.68
N GLU A 211 7.32 2.09 5.31
CA GLU A 211 8.61 2.30 5.98
C GLU A 211 8.87 1.21 7.01
N GLN A 212 7.86 0.92 7.84
CA GLN A 212 7.94 -0.10 8.88
C GLN A 212 8.09 -1.49 8.28
N THR A 213 7.34 -1.81 7.21
CA THR A 213 7.46 -3.09 6.49
C THR A 213 8.90 -3.34 6.06
N ILE A 214 9.54 -2.38 5.38
CA ILE A 214 10.92 -2.54 4.91
C ILE A 214 11.91 -2.61 6.07
N LYS A 215 11.75 -1.78 7.10
CA LYS A 215 12.58 -1.85 8.31
C LYS A 215 12.47 -3.22 8.99
N GLN A 216 11.27 -3.78 9.09
CA GLN A 216 11.06 -5.10 9.68
C GLN A 216 11.68 -6.20 8.81
N MET A 217 11.57 -6.12 7.47
CA MET A 217 12.26 -7.06 6.58
C MET A 217 13.78 -7.05 6.79
N ILE A 218 14.39 -5.87 6.95
CA ILE A 218 15.82 -5.71 7.23
C ILE A 218 16.18 -6.30 8.60
N MET A 219 15.41 -6.00 9.64
CA MET A 219 15.61 -6.57 10.98
C MET A 219 15.53 -8.10 10.97
N ASP A 220 14.62 -8.65 10.17
CA ASP A 220 14.42 -10.07 9.93
C ASP A 220 15.48 -10.68 8.98
N GLN A 221 16.56 -9.95 8.72
CA GLN A 221 17.71 -10.37 7.93
C GLN A 221 17.40 -10.66 6.46
N VAL A 222 16.36 -10.05 5.87
CA VAL A 222 16.20 -10.02 4.41
C VAL A 222 17.27 -9.12 3.82
N LYS A 223 18.12 -9.66 2.95
CA LYS A 223 19.29 -8.94 2.42
C LYS A 223 19.14 -8.51 0.96
N ASP A 224 18.61 -9.38 0.10
CA ASP A 224 18.43 -9.14 -1.33
C ASP A 224 16.96 -8.83 -1.60
N PHE A 225 16.69 -7.75 -2.33
CA PHE A 225 15.35 -7.32 -2.66
C PHE A 225 15.16 -7.31 -4.17
N TYR A 226 13.97 -7.67 -4.62
CA TYR A 226 13.60 -7.71 -6.03
C TYR A 226 12.29 -6.95 -6.20
N GLU A 227 12.34 -5.76 -6.81
CA GLU A 227 11.14 -5.00 -7.20
C GLU A 227 10.57 -5.62 -8.47
N VAL A 228 9.46 -6.36 -8.31
CA VAL A 228 8.74 -7.03 -9.39
C VAL A 228 7.56 -6.18 -9.85
N GLY A 229 7.72 -5.46 -10.96
CA GLY A 229 6.67 -4.64 -11.54
C GLY A 229 7.19 -3.62 -12.55
N PRO A 230 6.28 -2.96 -13.29
CA PRO A 230 6.63 -2.10 -14.42
C PRO A 230 7.25 -0.75 -14.01
N LEU A 231 7.26 -0.43 -12.72
CA LEU A 231 7.75 0.84 -12.18
C LEU A 231 8.98 0.62 -11.29
N LYS A 232 9.64 1.71 -10.90
CA LYS A 232 10.87 1.70 -10.07
C LYS A 232 10.68 2.49 -8.76
N GLN A 233 9.43 2.61 -8.32
CA GLN A 233 9.07 3.48 -7.21
C GLN A 233 9.44 2.85 -5.87
N ILE A 234 9.32 1.53 -5.72
CA ILE A 234 9.64 0.85 -4.47
C ILE A 234 11.13 0.97 -4.17
N LYS A 235 12.02 0.68 -5.13
CA LYS A 235 13.46 0.84 -4.97
C LYS A 235 13.85 2.28 -4.65
N ALA A 236 13.19 3.26 -5.27
CA ALA A 236 13.41 4.67 -4.94
C ALA A 236 13.03 5.02 -3.49
N MET A 237 11.96 4.42 -2.96
CA MET A 237 11.57 4.56 -1.55
C MET A 237 12.52 3.79 -0.61
N ILE A 238 12.95 2.57 -0.97
CA ILE A 238 13.96 1.83 -0.21
C ILE A 238 15.24 2.66 -0.04
N LYS A 239 15.69 3.38 -1.07
CA LYS A 239 16.83 4.32 -0.96
C LYS A 239 16.67 5.36 0.16
N ARG A 240 15.44 5.78 0.44
CA ARG A 240 15.11 6.76 1.48
C ARG A 240 15.02 6.11 2.87
N ILE A 241 14.87 4.79 2.94
CA ILE A 241 14.75 4.01 4.18
C ILE A 241 16.13 3.49 4.61
N ASP A 242 16.84 2.84 3.69
CA ASP A 242 18.12 2.18 3.96
C ASP A 242 19.00 2.11 2.68
N GLN A 243 20.24 2.59 2.77
CA GLN A 243 21.15 2.67 1.63
C GLN A 243 21.68 1.30 1.19
N ASP A 244 21.89 0.37 2.11
CA ASP A 244 22.46 -0.94 1.79
C ASP A 244 21.40 -1.86 1.19
N ALA A 245 20.18 -1.84 1.73
CA ALA A 245 19.02 -2.48 1.10
C ALA A 245 18.81 -1.96 -0.32
N PHE A 246 18.92 -0.65 -0.55
CA PHE A 246 18.82 -0.07 -1.90
C PHE A 246 19.86 -0.60 -2.88
N LYS A 247 21.14 -0.69 -2.46
CA LYS A 247 22.22 -1.26 -3.28
C LYS A 247 21.96 -2.73 -3.63
N ARG A 248 21.33 -3.46 -2.71
CA ARG A 248 20.96 -4.88 -2.87
C ARG A 248 19.53 -5.08 -3.40
N THR A 249 18.88 -4.02 -3.87
CA THR A 249 17.59 -4.09 -4.56
C THR A 249 17.79 -4.13 -6.06
N GLU A 250 17.23 -5.12 -6.73
CA GLU A 250 17.19 -5.23 -8.19
C GLU A 250 15.79 -4.91 -8.72
N ASN A 251 15.68 -4.21 -9.85
CA ASN A 251 14.40 -4.00 -10.51
C ASN A 251 14.24 -5.06 -11.60
N VAL A 252 13.13 -5.78 -11.59
CA VAL A 252 12.79 -6.72 -12.64
C VAL A 252 11.83 -6.04 -13.60
N SER A 253 12.29 -5.77 -14.81
CA SER A 253 11.53 -5.01 -15.81
C SER A 253 10.56 -5.93 -16.57
N VAL A 254 9.38 -5.40 -16.90
CA VAL A 254 8.34 -6.02 -17.71
C VAL A 254 7.71 -5.01 -18.66
#